data_AF-A0A9C9KUY9-F1
#
_entry.id   AF-A0A9C9KUY9-F1
#
_cell.length_a   1.000
_cell.length_b   1.000
_cell.length_c   1.000
_cell.angle_alpha   90.00
_cell.angle_beta   90.00
_cell.angle_gamma   90.00
#
_symmetry.space_group_name_H-M   'P 1'
#
loop_
_entity.id
_entity.type
_entity.pdbx_description
1 polymer ?
#
loop_
_entity_poly.entity_id
_entity_poly.type
_entity_poly.pdbx_seq_one_letter_code
_entity_poly.pdbx_strand_id
1 'polypeptide(L)'
;MAQASIPVDLFNPGQVFACLGFLEAVDQLLGGARGGFGWSSPEGERFYLSANGDANPVQAVLECLASARVFSVIPDGVELSTEKWNVAIRTLGADEPFPMRLPESPEKLPALIECDSRSESVVSLLVDYWGDSTSATGRDNVKFWAGSGGLPGAARLSGALDLVREVLTSSGADPFSVSSPQSNSFRFDWRRDYIPIDAGFSPNDHKGAISMVGFPIVEIMAAIGLSNARPKSSIGTKFEYRYSVIEIDDSDHVFEPLFLRAALGGADCGFPKRDFVMLLAKPGKQSKDRCITKVIEETRE
;
A
#
# COMPACT_ATOMS: atom_id res chain seq x y z
N MET A 1 14.48 -21.63 2.63
CA MET A 1 13.67 -20.41 2.56
C MET A 1 14.59 -19.25 2.82
N ALA A 2 14.64 -18.28 1.91
CA ALA A 2 15.38 -17.07 2.11
C ALA A 2 14.61 -16.12 3.03
N GLN A 3 15.34 -15.32 3.80
CA GLN A 3 14.80 -14.35 4.75
C GLN A 3 15.36 -12.95 4.47
N ALA A 4 14.57 -11.94 4.78
CA ALA A 4 14.99 -10.55 4.86
C ALA A 4 14.24 -9.85 5.99
N SER A 5 14.77 -8.72 6.43
CA SER A 5 14.04 -7.82 7.31
C SER A 5 14.25 -6.38 6.90
N ILE A 6 13.25 -5.54 7.12
CA ILE A 6 13.30 -4.10 6.85
C ILE A 6 12.91 -3.31 8.09
N PRO A 7 13.52 -2.14 8.35
CA PRO A 7 13.06 -1.22 9.38
C PRO A 7 11.61 -0.79 9.12
N VAL A 8 10.82 -0.64 10.18
CA VAL A 8 9.44 -0.18 10.09
C VAL A 8 9.12 0.74 11.27
N ASP A 9 8.41 1.83 11.01
CA ASP A 9 7.79 2.67 12.03
C ASP A 9 6.34 2.22 12.21
N LEU A 10 6.03 1.58 13.35
CA LEU A 10 4.68 1.10 13.63
C LEU A 10 3.67 2.23 13.87
N PHE A 11 4.11 3.47 14.08
CA PHE A 11 3.25 4.66 14.11
C PHE A 11 2.97 5.23 12.71
N ASN A 12 3.62 4.70 11.67
CA ASN A 12 3.33 5.02 10.28
C ASN A 12 2.49 3.91 9.63
N PRO A 13 1.15 4.01 9.59
CA PRO A 13 0.28 2.98 9.02
C PRO A 13 0.57 2.72 7.54
N GLY A 14 1.08 3.72 6.80
CA GLY A 14 1.54 3.50 5.43
C GLY A 14 2.65 2.46 5.34
N GLN A 15 3.61 2.47 6.26
CA GLN A 15 4.67 1.47 6.31
C GLN A 15 4.13 0.10 6.75
N VAL A 16 3.19 0.05 7.70
CA VAL A 16 2.53 -1.20 8.10
C VAL A 16 1.77 -1.82 6.92
N PHE A 17 1.01 -1.03 6.17
CA PHE A 17 0.32 -1.50 4.96
C PHE A 17 1.33 -1.94 3.89
N ALA A 18 2.46 -1.24 3.77
CA ALA A 18 3.53 -1.59 2.85
C ALA A 18 4.23 -2.91 3.20
N CYS A 19 4.38 -3.24 4.48
CA CYS A 19 4.86 -4.56 4.92
C CYS A 19 3.94 -5.68 4.43
N LEU A 20 2.61 -5.50 4.55
CA LEU A 20 1.66 -6.45 3.96
C LEU A 20 1.80 -6.46 2.43
N GLY A 21 1.98 -5.31 1.78
CA GLY A 21 2.23 -5.27 0.34
C GLY A 21 3.43 -6.11 -0.09
N PHE A 22 4.54 -6.03 0.65
CA PHE A 22 5.71 -6.88 0.40
C PHE A 22 5.37 -8.35 0.58
N LEU A 23 4.64 -8.71 1.63
CA LEU A 23 4.20 -10.08 1.87
C LEU A 23 3.37 -10.62 0.70
N GLU A 24 2.41 -9.85 0.21
CA GLU A 24 1.57 -10.22 -0.93
C GLU A 24 2.37 -10.36 -2.22
N ALA A 25 3.24 -9.40 -2.51
CA ALA A 25 4.06 -9.42 -3.72
C ALA A 25 5.05 -10.60 -3.70
N VAL A 26 5.66 -10.89 -2.55
CA VAL A 26 6.58 -12.03 -2.40
C VAL A 26 5.84 -13.35 -2.56
N ASP A 27 4.63 -13.49 -2.04
CA ASP A 27 3.86 -14.73 -2.21
C ASP A 27 3.55 -15.00 -3.68
N GLN A 28 3.20 -13.96 -4.43
CA GLN A 28 2.97 -14.06 -5.87
C GLN A 28 4.25 -14.35 -6.67
N LEU A 29 5.39 -13.78 -6.27
CA LEU A 29 6.66 -13.92 -7.00
C LEU A 29 7.40 -15.23 -6.70
N LEU A 30 7.46 -15.61 -5.43
CA LEU A 30 8.31 -16.69 -4.93
C LEU A 30 7.51 -17.84 -4.30
N GLY A 31 6.28 -17.57 -3.85
CA GLY A 31 5.43 -18.54 -3.17
C GLY A 31 5.87 -18.85 -1.73
N GLY A 32 4.89 -19.21 -0.89
CA GLY A 32 5.14 -19.60 0.50
C GLY A 32 5.64 -18.44 1.34
N ALA A 33 5.14 -17.23 1.07
CA ALA A 33 5.59 -16.06 1.80
C ALA A 33 5.05 -16.09 3.23
N ARG A 34 5.90 -15.73 4.18
CA ARG A 34 5.56 -15.57 5.59
C ARG A 34 6.18 -14.31 6.14
N GLY A 35 5.50 -13.64 7.05
CA GLY A 35 6.03 -12.42 7.64
C GLY A 35 5.60 -12.18 9.07
N GLY A 36 6.13 -11.12 9.67
CA GLY A 36 5.77 -10.74 11.02
C GLY A 36 6.58 -9.56 11.53
N PHE A 37 6.10 -8.94 12.59
CA PHE A 37 6.70 -7.75 13.17
C PHE A 37 7.48 -8.13 14.42
N GLY A 38 8.70 -7.60 14.55
CA GLY A 38 9.49 -7.72 15.77
C GLY A 38 9.81 -6.33 16.30
N TRP A 39 9.48 -6.09 17.57
CA TRP A 39 9.73 -4.82 18.26
C TRP A 39 10.50 -4.99 19.58
N SER A 40 10.90 -6.22 19.90
CA SER A 40 11.71 -6.54 21.07
C SER A 40 13.23 -6.46 20.80
N SER A 41 13.64 -6.18 19.57
CA SER A 41 15.06 -6.07 19.18
C SER A 41 15.66 -4.70 19.55
N PRO A 42 16.93 -4.65 20.00
CA PRO A 42 17.64 -3.38 20.22
C PRO A 42 17.86 -2.57 18.94
N GLU A 43 17.74 -3.18 17.75
CA GLU A 43 17.84 -2.50 16.45
C GLU A 43 16.58 -1.72 16.06
N GLY A 44 15.57 -1.73 16.93
CA GLY A 44 14.27 -1.10 16.70
C GLY A 44 13.26 -2.04 16.07
N GLU A 45 12.14 -1.46 15.65
CA GLU A 45 11.01 -2.15 15.05
C GLU A 45 11.36 -2.60 13.62
N ARG A 46 11.15 -3.88 13.34
CA ARG A 46 11.45 -4.50 12.03
C ARG A 46 10.30 -5.36 11.55
N PHE A 47 10.13 -5.43 10.24
CA PHE A 47 9.31 -6.42 9.58
C PHE A 47 10.18 -7.51 8.99
N TYR A 48 9.92 -8.76 9.36
CA TYR A 48 10.61 -9.95 8.88
C TYR A 48 9.77 -10.62 7.79
N LEU A 49 10.44 -11.10 6.76
CA LEU A 49 9.81 -11.69 5.59
C LEU A 49 10.64 -12.89 5.13
N SER A 50 9.97 -14.00 4.84
CA SER A 50 10.58 -15.21 4.29
C SER A 50 9.75 -15.77 3.15
N ALA A 51 10.39 -16.51 2.24
CA ALA A 51 9.71 -17.18 1.14
C ALA A 51 10.50 -18.37 0.61
N ASN A 52 9.91 -19.11 -0.32
CA ASN A 52 10.58 -20.20 -1.01
C ASN A 52 11.78 -19.72 -1.85
N GLY A 53 12.73 -20.63 -2.06
CA GLY A 53 13.98 -20.36 -2.79
C GLY A 53 15.05 -19.66 -1.96
N ASP A 54 16.07 -19.15 -2.67
CA ASP A 54 17.30 -18.60 -2.11
C ASP A 54 17.46 -17.09 -2.35
N ALA A 55 16.52 -16.47 -3.08
CA ALA A 55 16.54 -15.04 -3.37
C ALA A 55 16.07 -14.23 -2.15
N ASN A 56 16.74 -13.12 -1.85
CA ASN A 56 16.27 -12.18 -0.83
C ASN A 56 14.85 -11.70 -1.21
N PRO A 57 13.82 -11.95 -0.37
CA PRO A 57 12.43 -11.73 -0.76
C PRO A 57 12.10 -10.25 -0.99
N VAL A 58 12.67 -9.32 -0.22
CA VAL A 58 12.49 -7.88 -0.43
C VAL A 58 13.12 -7.44 -1.73
N GLN A 59 14.36 -7.88 -1.99
CA GLN A 59 15.09 -7.56 -3.21
C GLN A 59 14.37 -8.08 -4.45
N ALA A 60 13.79 -9.29 -4.40
CA ALA A 60 13.04 -9.87 -5.50
C ALA A 60 11.83 -9.00 -5.91
N VAL A 61 11.10 -8.44 -4.94
CA VAL A 61 10.01 -7.49 -5.21
C VAL A 61 10.53 -6.22 -5.86
N LEU A 62 11.61 -5.63 -5.32
CA LEU A 62 12.17 -4.38 -5.85
C LEU A 62 12.71 -4.55 -7.28
N GLU A 63 13.31 -5.70 -7.59
CA GLU A 63 13.74 -6.06 -8.96
C GLU A 63 12.55 -6.21 -9.91
N CYS A 64 11.48 -6.90 -9.48
CA CYS A 64 10.23 -6.99 -10.24
C CYS A 64 9.65 -5.59 -10.50
N LEU A 65 9.57 -4.73 -9.49
CA LEU A 65 9.06 -3.37 -9.66
C LEU A 65 9.92 -2.55 -10.63
N ALA A 66 11.24 -2.76 -10.67
CA ALA A 66 12.13 -2.03 -11.57
C ALA A 66 11.79 -2.27 -13.06
N SER A 67 11.36 -3.47 -13.42
CA SER A 67 10.89 -3.82 -14.77
C SER A 67 9.38 -3.61 -14.98
N ALA A 68 8.64 -3.25 -13.93
CA ALA A 68 7.19 -3.31 -13.96
C ALA A 68 6.54 -2.26 -14.88
N ARG A 69 5.43 -2.69 -15.48
CA ARG A 69 4.48 -1.88 -16.25
C ARG A 69 3.16 -1.81 -15.50
N VAL A 70 2.51 -0.66 -15.58
CA VAL A 70 1.24 -0.41 -14.88
C VAL A 70 0.12 -0.22 -15.90
N PHE A 71 -0.99 -0.89 -15.66
CA PHE A 71 -2.19 -0.85 -16.50
C PHE A 71 -3.41 -0.46 -15.69
N SER A 72 -4.38 0.18 -16.33
CA SER A 72 -5.77 0.14 -15.88
C SER A 72 -6.43 -1.11 -16.44
N VAL A 73 -7.21 -1.80 -15.61
CA VAL A 73 -7.87 -3.05 -15.99
C VAL A 73 -9.32 -2.78 -16.34
N ILE A 74 -9.80 -3.37 -17.43
CA ILE A 74 -11.17 -3.23 -17.89
C ILE A 74 -11.73 -4.59 -18.37
N PRO A 75 -13.03 -4.88 -18.16
CA PRO A 75 -13.66 -6.05 -18.79
C PRO A 75 -13.74 -5.88 -20.31
N ASP A 76 -13.79 -6.99 -21.04
CA ASP A 76 -14.09 -6.97 -22.47
C ASP A 76 -15.44 -6.29 -22.76
N GLY A 77 -15.49 -5.56 -23.88
CA GLY A 77 -16.69 -4.83 -24.32
C GLY A 77 -17.04 -3.55 -23.56
N VAL A 78 -16.24 -3.11 -22.57
CA VAL A 78 -16.48 -1.84 -21.86
C VAL A 78 -15.67 -0.70 -22.49
N GLU A 79 -16.32 0.42 -22.76
CA GLU A 79 -15.71 1.61 -23.37
C GLU A 79 -15.35 2.66 -22.29
N LEU A 80 -14.27 2.43 -21.56
CA LEU A 80 -13.64 3.44 -20.69
C LEU A 80 -12.18 3.63 -21.12
N SER A 81 -11.70 4.87 -21.12
CA SER A 81 -10.32 5.20 -21.55
C SER A 81 -9.54 5.91 -20.46
N THR A 82 -8.27 5.51 -20.29
CA THR A 82 -7.28 6.18 -19.43
C THR A 82 -6.19 6.92 -20.22
N GLU A 83 -6.38 7.09 -21.53
CA GLU A 83 -5.42 7.78 -22.42
C GLU A 83 -5.09 9.20 -21.95
N LYS A 84 -6.06 9.91 -21.39
CA LYS A 84 -5.88 11.25 -20.80
C LYS A 84 -4.72 11.31 -19.79
N TRP A 85 -4.41 10.21 -19.13
CA TRP A 85 -3.37 10.12 -18.11
C TRP A 85 -2.16 9.30 -18.55
N ASN A 86 -2.06 8.96 -19.84
CA ASN A 86 -1.00 8.15 -20.43
C ASN A 86 -0.82 6.78 -19.74
N VAL A 87 -1.93 6.15 -19.36
CA VAL A 87 -1.95 4.82 -18.75
C VAL A 87 -2.55 3.83 -19.73
N ALA A 88 -1.81 2.76 -20.02
CA ALA A 88 -2.24 1.67 -20.87
C ALA A 88 -3.40 0.89 -20.24
N ILE A 89 -4.25 0.30 -21.08
CA ILE A 89 -5.36 -0.54 -20.66
C ILE A 89 -4.99 -2.00 -20.88
N ARG A 90 -5.27 -2.83 -19.88
CA ARG A 90 -5.34 -4.29 -20.01
C ARG A 90 -6.80 -4.71 -20.03
N THR A 91 -7.25 -5.24 -21.17
CA THR A 91 -8.57 -5.87 -21.29
C THR A 91 -8.50 -7.29 -20.74
N LEU A 92 -9.41 -7.61 -19.83
CA LEU A 92 -9.58 -8.97 -19.31
C LEU A 92 -10.25 -9.86 -20.34
N GLY A 93 -9.81 -11.12 -20.45
CA GLY A 93 -10.49 -12.13 -21.23
C GLY A 93 -11.88 -12.47 -20.67
N ALA A 94 -12.72 -13.13 -21.47
CA ALA A 94 -14.10 -13.45 -21.10
C ALA A 94 -14.23 -14.29 -19.80
N ASP A 95 -13.21 -15.10 -19.49
CA ASP A 95 -13.17 -15.97 -18.31
C ASP A 95 -12.42 -15.35 -17.12
N GLU A 96 -11.83 -14.16 -17.28
CA GLU A 96 -11.13 -13.46 -16.20
C GLU A 96 -12.12 -12.64 -15.35
N PRO A 97 -12.22 -12.89 -14.03
CA PRO A 97 -13.15 -12.15 -13.19
C PRO A 97 -12.71 -10.69 -13.04
N PHE A 98 -13.64 -9.76 -13.22
CA PHE A 98 -13.41 -8.36 -12.89
C PHE A 98 -13.53 -8.15 -11.37
N PRO A 99 -12.53 -7.54 -10.71
CA PRO A 99 -12.36 -7.67 -9.26
C PRO A 99 -13.29 -6.79 -8.43
N MET A 100 -14.01 -5.88 -9.06
CA MET A 100 -14.89 -4.92 -8.40
C MET A 100 -16.13 -4.67 -9.25
N ARG A 101 -17.12 -3.95 -8.70
CA ARG A 101 -18.24 -3.48 -9.50
C ARG A 101 -17.74 -2.51 -10.58
N LEU A 102 -18.20 -2.67 -11.82
CA LEU A 102 -17.80 -1.80 -12.92
C LEU A 102 -18.07 -0.32 -12.57
N PRO A 103 -17.04 0.53 -12.55
CA PRO A 103 -17.21 1.94 -12.25
C PRO A 103 -17.78 2.70 -13.46
N GLU A 104 -18.44 3.82 -13.17
CA GLU A 104 -18.94 4.74 -14.21
C GLU A 104 -17.85 5.66 -14.79
N SER A 105 -16.66 5.71 -14.16
CA SER A 105 -15.56 6.56 -14.62
C SER A 105 -14.24 5.80 -14.69
N PRO A 106 -13.36 6.14 -15.66
CA PRO A 106 -12.08 5.47 -15.84
C PRO A 106 -11.12 5.68 -14.66
N GLU A 107 -11.30 6.74 -13.88
CA GLU A 107 -10.49 7.03 -12.69
C GLU A 107 -10.57 5.91 -11.66
N LYS A 108 -11.75 5.27 -11.54
CA LYS A 108 -12.01 4.23 -10.55
C LYS A 108 -11.67 2.83 -11.02
N LEU A 109 -11.15 2.66 -12.24
CA LEU A 109 -10.72 1.35 -12.72
C LEU A 109 -9.62 0.79 -11.80
N PRO A 110 -9.61 -0.54 -11.56
CA PRO A 110 -8.52 -1.18 -10.85
C PRO A 110 -7.22 -1.04 -11.64
N ALA A 111 -6.11 -1.13 -10.93
CA ALA A 111 -4.79 -1.10 -11.53
C ALA A 111 -4.15 -2.48 -11.49
N LEU A 112 -3.29 -2.77 -12.47
CA LEU A 112 -2.48 -3.98 -12.51
C LEU A 112 -1.02 -3.61 -12.70
N ILE A 113 -0.16 -4.21 -11.90
CA ILE A 113 1.28 -4.14 -12.06
C ILE A 113 1.72 -5.46 -12.67
N GLU A 114 2.30 -5.43 -13.86
CA GLU A 114 2.93 -6.61 -14.47
C GLU A 114 4.44 -6.43 -14.42
N CYS A 115 5.15 -7.45 -13.97
CA CYS A 115 6.61 -7.48 -14.01
C CYS A 115 7.12 -8.82 -14.51
N ASP A 116 8.33 -8.79 -15.06
CA ASP A 116 9.07 -10.00 -15.37
C ASP A 116 9.55 -10.64 -14.08
N SER A 117 9.28 -11.93 -13.91
CA SER A 117 9.87 -12.71 -12.83
C SER A 117 11.16 -13.39 -13.28
N ARG A 118 11.98 -13.80 -12.32
CA ARG A 118 13.22 -14.56 -12.58
C ARG A 118 12.97 -15.92 -13.27
N SER A 119 11.74 -16.42 -13.28
CA SER A 119 11.34 -17.69 -13.93
C SER A 119 10.76 -17.49 -15.33
N GLU A 120 10.97 -16.32 -15.96
CA GLU A 120 10.47 -15.94 -17.29
C GLU A 120 8.93 -15.89 -17.43
N SER A 121 8.20 -16.09 -16.33
CA SER A 121 6.76 -15.85 -16.26
C SER A 121 6.46 -14.39 -15.90
N VAL A 122 5.42 -13.81 -16.49
CA VAL A 122 4.90 -12.51 -16.05
C VAL A 122 4.16 -12.69 -14.74
N VAL A 123 4.51 -11.91 -13.72
CA VAL A 123 3.77 -11.83 -12.47
C VAL A 123 2.89 -10.60 -12.45
N SER A 124 1.63 -10.78 -12.05
CA SER A 124 0.61 -9.75 -12.05
C SER A 124 0.16 -9.45 -10.61
N LEU A 125 0.29 -8.19 -10.18
CA LEU A 125 -0.17 -7.72 -8.87
C LEU A 125 -1.36 -6.78 -9.08
N LEU A 126 -2.54 -7.23 -8.68
CA LEU A 126 -3.77 -6.45 -8.74
C LEU A 126 -3.83 -5.44 -7.60
N VAL A 127 -4.23 -4.20 -7.92
CA VAL A 127 -4.45 -3.14 -6.96
C VAL A 127 -5.83 -2.53 -7.16
N ASP A 128 -6.74 -2.76 -6.21
CA ASP A 128 -8.18 -2.50 -6.39
C ASP A 128 -8.89 -1.97 -5.14
N TYR A 129 -8.16 -1.66 -4.07
CA TYR A 129 -8.76 -1.44 -2.75
C TYR A 129 -9.83 -0.35 -2.71
N TRP A 130 -9.73 0.65 -3.58
CA TRP A 130 -10.70 1.75 -3.69
C TRP A 130 -12.07 1.31 -4.22
N GLY A 131 -12.12 0.14 -4.87
CA GLY A 131 -13.33 -0.49 -5.38
C GLY A 131 -14.24 -1.09 -4.31
N ASP A 132 -13.73 -1.25 -3.09
CA ASP A 132 -14.53 -1.78 -1.99
C ASP A 132 -15.67 -0.85 -1.57
N SER A 133 -16.70 -1.46 -0.98
CA SER A 133 -17.69 -0.75 -0.19
C SER A 133 -18.28 -1.69 0.84
N THR A 134 -18.61 -1.17 2.02
CA THR A 134 -19.19 -1.97 3.10
C THR A 134 -20.46 -2.69 2.65
N SER A 135 -21.26 -2.07 1.77
CA SER A 135 -22.48 -2.65 1.24
C SER A 135 -22.27 -3.75 0.19
N ALA A 136 -21.19 -3.72 -0.58
CA ALA A 136 -20.95 -4.71 -1.65
C ALA A 136 -19.97 -5.82 -1.24
N THR A 137 -18.96 -5.47 -0.43
CA THR A 137 -17.80 -6.33 -0.13
C THR A 137 -17.67 -6.63 1.36
N GLY A 138 -18.44 -5.98 2.22
CA GLY A 138 -18.24 -6.01 3.68
C GLY A 138 -16.99 -5.26 4.16
N ARG A 139 -16.16 -4.76 3.25
CA ARG A 139 -14.92 -4.03 3.53
C ARG A 139 -15.12 -2.53 3.34
N ASP A 140 -14.56 -1.72 4.24
CA ASP A 140 -14.44 -0.27 4.04
C ASP A 140 -13.25 0.00 3.11
N ASN A 141 -13.42 0.87 2.11
CA ASN A 141 -12.36 1.16 1.14
C ASN A 141 -11.30 2.13 1.66
N VAL A 142 -11.45 2.61 2.91
CA VAL A 142 -10.53 3.52 3.60
C VAL A 142 -10.12 4.66 2.68
N LYS A 143 -11.05 5.59 2.40
CA LYS A 143 -11.02 6.63 1.33
C LYS A 143 -9.76 7.52 1.27
N PHE A 144 -8.62 6.93 0.93
CA PHE A 144 -7.36 7.55 0.50
C PHE A 144 -7.45 7.97 -0.98
N TRP A 145 -6.40 8.59 -1.52
CA TRP A 145 -6.41 9.18 -2.87
C TRP A 145 -6.26 8.14 -3.99
N ALA A 146 -7.11 7.11 -4.05
CA ALA A 146 -7.17 6.22 -5.19
C ALA A 146 -8.56 6.18 -5.80
N GLY A 147 -8.64 6.21 -7.14
CA GLY A 147 -9.92 6.30 -7.84
C GLY A 147 -10.71 7.59 -7.57
N SER A 148 -10.01 8.64 -7.15
CA SER A 148 -10.58 9.91 -6.74
C SER A 148 -9.68 11.09 -7.11
N GLY A 149 -10.28 12.29 -7.13
CA GLY A 149 -9.57 13.53 -7.40
C GLY A 149 -9.14 13.72 -8.86
N GLY A 150 -9.78 13.06 -9.82
CA GLY A 150 -9.50 13.31 -11.24
C GLY A 150 -8.36 12.50 -11.84
N LEU A 151 -7.76 11.57 -11.09
CA LEU A 151 -6.58 10.80 -11.50
C LEU A 151 -6.76 9.30 -11.16
N PRO A 152 -6.63 8.39 -12.13
CA PRO A 152 -6.74 6.95 -11.89
C PRO A 152 -5.69 6.42 -10.90
N GLY A 153 -6.04 5.37 -10.16
CA GLY A 153 -5.09 4.66 -9.29
C GLY A 153 -3.86 4.15 -10.05
N ALA A 154 -4.07 3.63 -11.27
CA ALA A 154 -2.98 3.19 -12.14
C ALA A 154 -2.03 4.33 -12.54
N ALA A 155 -2.54 5.54 -12.78
CA ALA A 155 -1.71 6.70 -13.07
C ALA A 155 -0.86 7.13 -11.86
N ARG A 156 -1.42 7.00 -10.64
CA ARG A 156 -0.69 7.25 -9.40
C ARG A 156 0.42 6.22 -9.17
N LEU A 157 0.13 4.94 -9.40
CA LEU A 157 1.12 3.86 -9.32
C LEU A 157 2.24 4.07 -10.33
N SER A 158 1.91 4.32 -11.60
CA SER A 158 2.92 4.57 -12.65
C SER A 158 3.81 5.75 -12.27
N GLY A 159 3.21 6.89 -11.87
CA GLY A 159 3.99 8.06 -11.48
C GLY A 159 4.85 7.84 -10.23
N ALA A 160 4.36 7.08 -9.25
CA ALA A 160 5.16 6.71 -8.07
C ALA A 160 6.33 5.79 -8.45
N LEU A 161 6.11 4.84 -9.36
CA LEU A 161 7.14 3.91 -9.82
C LEU A 161 8.26 4.63 -10.57
N ASP A 162 7.89 5.56 -11.47
CA ASP A 162 8.86 6.33 -12.24
C ASP A 162 9.79 7.19 -11.37
N LEU A 163 9.31 7.64 -10.19
CA LEU A 163 10.12 8.42 -9.24
C LEU A 163 11.23 7.64 -8.55
N VAL A 164 11.15 6.30 -8.51
CA VAL A 164 12.08 5.44 -7.76
C VAL A 164 12.74 4.36 -8.60
N ARG A 165 12.38 4.23 -9.89
CA ARG A 165 12.79 3.10 -10.74
C ARG A 165 14.30 2.86 -10.74
N GLU A 166 15.10 3.92 -10.79
CA GLU A 166 16.56 3.85 -10.85
C GLU A 166 17.22 3.39 -9.53
N VAL A 167 16.52 3.52 -8.39
CA VAL A 167 17.07 3.21 -7.06
C VAL A 167 16.45 1.97 -6.43
N LEU A 168 15.40 1.38 -7.02
CA LEU A 168 14.69 0.22 -6.47
C LEU A 168 15.65 -0.92 -6.13
N THR A 169 16.50 -1.31 -7.07
CA THR A 169 17.39 -2.48 -6.91
C THR A 169 18.50 -2.27 -5.89
N SER A 170 18.80 -1.02 -5.50
CA SER A 170 19.78 -0.70 -4.45
C SER A 170 19.15 -0.42 -3.09
N SER A 171 17.81 -0.47 -2.97
CA SER A 171 17.08 -0.01 -1.78
C SER A 171 16.63 -1.14 -0.84
N GLY A 172 17.09 -2.37 -1.05
CA GLY A 172 16.60 -3.55 -0.32
C GLY A 172 16.79 -3.52 1.20
N ALA A 173 17.78 -2.79 1.72
CA ALA A 173 18.06 -2.73 3.16
C ALA A 173 17.08 -1.84 3.93
N ASP A 174 16.62 -0.74 3.31
CA ASP A 174 15.69 0.23 3.90
C ASP A 174 14.82 0.88 2.82
N PRO A 175 13.88 0.12 2.23
CA PRO A 175 13.04 0.62 1.13
C PRO A 175 12.11 1.76 1.58
N PHE A 176 11.80 1.86 2.87
CA PHE A 176 10.90 2.89 3.39
C PHE A 176 11.59 4.24 3.63
N SER A 177 12.92 4.29 3.59
CA SER A 177 13.67 5.55 3.60
C SER A 177 13.75 6.25 2.23
N VAL A 178 13.41 5.55 1.14
CA VAL A 178 13.55 6.07 -0.23
C VAL A 178 12.55 7.20 -0.47
N SER A 179 13.10 8.41 -0.54
CA SER A 179 12.32 9.63 -0.71
C SER A 179 12.52 10.24 -2.11
N SER A 180 11.49 10.88 -2.64
CA SER A 180 11.56 11.57 -3.94
C SER A 180 10.60 12.77 -3.97
N PRO A 181 10.92 13.87 -4.68
CA PRO A 181 9.96 14.94 -4.96
C PRO A 181 8.68 14.39 -5.59
N GLN A 182 7.56 14.48 -4.88
CA GLN A 182 6.33 13.80 -5.25
C GLN A 182 5.11 14.73 -5.17
N SER A 183 4.64 15.17 -6.33
CA SER A 183 3.47 16.06 -6.47
C SER A 183 2.14 15.34 -6.20
N ASN A 184 2.04 14.05 -6.55
CA ASN A 184 0.85 13.23 -6.39
C ASN A 184 1.17 11.94 -5.64
N SER A 185 0.36 11.57 -4.64
CA SER A 185 0.49 10.32 -3.88
C SER A 185 -0.89 9.76 -3.51
N PHE A 186 -0.92 8.54 -2.97
CA PHE A 186 -2.13 7.94 -2.40
C PHE A 186 -2.44 8.47 -0.99
N ARG A 187 -1.45 9.07 -0.32
CA ARG A 187 -1.53 9.63 1.05
C ARG A 187 -1.52 8.54 2.12
N PHE A 188 -0.79 7.46 1.86
CA PHE A 188 -0.56 6.43 2.87
C PHE A 188 0.57 6.82 3.82
N ASP A 189 1.60 7.51 3.31
CA ASP A 189 2.71 7.95 4.13
C ASP A 189 2.47 9.36 4.67
N TRP A 190 2.18 9.43 5.96
CA TRP A 190 1.95 10.70 6.66
C TRP A 190 3.17 11.63 6.69
N ARG A 191 4.40 11.13 6.48
CA ARG A 191 5.62 11.96 6.45
C ARG A 191 5.60 12.98 5.32
N ARG A 192 4.88 12.67 4.23
CA ARG A 192 4.66 13.59 3.11
C ARG A 192 3.62 14.65 3.46
N ASP A 193 2.67 14.34 4.32
CA ASP A 193 1.45 15.11 4.39
C ASP A 193 1.62 16.44 5.13
N TYR A 194 1.13 17.50 4.49
CA TYR A 194 0.96 18.79 5.12
C TYR A 194 -0.21 18.66 6.09
N ILE A 195 0.06 18.35 7.35
CA ILE A 195 -0.88 18.74 8.40
C ILE A 195 -0.63 20.24 8.57
N PRO A 196 -1.55 21.13 8.16
CA PRO A 196 -1.36 22.54 8.40
C PRO A 196 -1.17 22.69 9.91
N ILE A 197 -0.13 23.42 10.32
CA ILE A 197 0.06 23.88 11.71
C ILE A 197 -1.02 24.91 12.11
N ASP A 198 -2.25 24.74 11.61
CA ASP A 198 -3.36 25.69 11.59
C ASP A 198 -3.02 27.10 11.06
N ALA A 199 -1.86 27.25 10.40
CA ALA A 199 -1.31 28.54 9.96
C ALA A 199 -1.63 28.90 8.49
N GLY A 200 -2.66 28.30 7.87
CA GLY A 200 -3.04 28.62 6.49
C GLY A 200 -2.02 28.19 5.42
N PHE A 201 -1.20 27.17 5.70
CA PHE A 201 -0.18 26.68 4.78
C PHE A 201 -0.77 25.82 3.65
N SER A 202 -0.49 26.19 2.41
CA SER A 202 -0.89 25.46 1.19
C SER A 202 0.33 25.35 0.27
N PRO A 203 0.85 24.14 -0.01
CA PRO A 203 1.97 23.98 -0.96
C PRO A 203 1.68 24.59 -2.34
N ASN A 204 0.40 24.63 -2.74
CA ASN A 204 -0.04 25.23 -4.01
C ASN A 204 0.17 26.75 -4.08
N ASP A 205 0.29 27.43 -2.94
CA ASP A 205 0.52 28.87 -2.86
C ASP A 205 2.03 29.20 -2.86
N HIS A 206 2.88 28.18 -2.74
CA HIS A 206 4.34 28.27 -2.70
C HIS A 206 5.01 27.57 -3.91
N LYS A 207 4.34 27.56 -5.06
CA LYS A 207 4.84 26.90 -6.29
C LYS A 207 6.27 27.31 -6.61
N GLY A 208 7.16 26.33 -6.75
CA GLY A 208 8.57 26.52 -7.09
C GLY A 208 9.47 26.90 -5.91
N ALA A 209 8.92 27.25 -4.75
CA ALA A 209 9.70 27.55 -3.54
C ALA A 209 9.77 26.37 -2.57
N ILE A 210 8.73 25.52 -2.55
CA ILE A 210 8.65 24.33 -1.69
C ILE A 210 8.35 23.11 -2.56
N SER A 211 9.14 22.07 -2.39
CA SER A 211 8.90 20.77 -3.01
C SER A 211 8.44 19.78 -1.95
N MET A 212 7.31 19.13 -2.19
CA MET A 212 6.82 18.05 -1.32
C MET A 212 7.65 16.80 -1.59
N VAL A 213 8.22 16.23 -0.55
CA VAL A 213 8.94 14.96 -0.62
C VAL A 213 7.99 13.85 -0.16
N GLY A 214 7.87 12.80 -0.97
CA GLY A 214 7.12 11.59 -0.65
C GLY A 214 8.00 10.36 -0.59
N PHE A 215 7.39 9.23 -0.26
CA PHE A 215 8.05 7.93 -0.12
C PHE A 215 7.40 6.92 -1.06
N PRO A 216 7.76 6.92 -2.36
CA PRO A 216 6.96 6.22 -3.37
C PRO A 216 6.89 4.71 -3.17
N ILE A 217 7.93 4.07 -2.61
CA ILE A 217 7.90 2.63 -2.31
C ILE A 217 6.84 2.34 -1.24
N VAL A 218 6.73 3.16 -0.20
CA VAL A 218 5.67 3.01 0.81
C VAL A 218 4.30 3.15 0.15
N GLU A 219 4.12 4.14 -0.72
CA GLU A 219 2.84 4.39 -1.39
C GLU A 219 2.41 3.23 -2.32
N ILE A 220 3.34 2.67 -3.10
CA ILE A 220 3.09 1.52 -3.98
C ILE A 220 2.74 0.28 -3.16
N MET A 221 3.59 -0.06 -2.20
CA MET A 221 3.43 -1.29 -1.43
C MET A 221 2.20 -1.21 -0.51
N ALA A 222 1.90 -0.05 0.08
CA ALA A 222 0.69 0.13 0.86
C ALA A 222 -0.58 -0.09 0.03
N ALA A 223 -0.61 0.35 -1.24
CA ALA A 223 -1.74 0.10 -2.13
C ALA A 223 -1.95 -1.40 -2.40
N ILE A 224 -0.85 -2.13 -2.61
CA ILE A 224 -0.87 -3.59 -2.80
C ILE A 224 -1.36 -4.30 -1.52
N GLY A 225 -0.81 -3.94 -0.36
CA GLY A 225 -1.20 -4.54 0.92
C GLY A 225 -2.66 -4.27 1.26
N LEU A 226 -3.10 -3.03 1.01
CA LEU A 226 -4.51 -2.67 1.13
C LEU A 226 -5.40 -3.31 0.08
N SER A 227 -4.95 -4.08 -0.92
CA SER A 227 -5.88 -4.84 -1.76
C SER A 227 -6.35 -6.11 -1.02
N ASN A 228 -5.50 -6.66 -0.14
CA ASN A 228 -5.70 -7.93 0.54
C ASN A 228 -6.17 -7.82 2.02
N ALA A 229 -5.91 -6.70 2.69
CA ALA A 229 -6.35 -6.46 4.07
C ALA A 229 -6.89 -5.03 4.26
N ARG A 230 -7.69 -4.80 5.31
CA ARG A 230 -8.16 -3.45 5.66
C ARG A 230 -7.99 -3.18 7.16
N PRO A 231 -7.63 -1.95 7.55
CA PRO A 231 -7.86 -1.50 8.91
C PRO A 231 -9.37 -1.44 9.19
N LYS A 232 -9.74 -1.65 10.46
CA LYS A 232 -11.13 -1.67 10.90
C LYS A 232 -11.64 -0.25 11.13
N SER A 233 -12.73 0.14 10.46
CA SER A 233 -13.42 1.40 10.81
C SER A 233 -14.00 1.31 12.22
N SER A 234 -13.79 2.36 13.03
CA SER A 234 -14.46 2.46 14.32
C SER A 234 -15.96 2.73 14.13
N ILE A 235 -16.80 2.07 14.92
CA ILE A 235 -18.26 2.24 14.86
C ILE A 235 -18.61 3.59 15.50
N GLY A 236 -19.37 4.42 14.79
CA GLY A 236 -19.87 5.70 15.30
C GLY A 236 -18.89 6.88 15.24
N THR A 237 -17.61 6.65 14.96
CA THR A 237 -16.62 7.73 14.78
C THR A 237 -16.19 7.83 13.31
N LYS A 238 -16.46 8.99 12.69
CA LYS A 238 -16.03 9.25 11.31
C LYS A 238 -14.52 9.47 11.29
N PHE A 239 -13.88 8.91 10.26
CA PHE A 239 -12.43 9.08 10.00
C PHE A 239 -11.51 8.45 11.04
N GLU A 240 -12.00 7.55 11.86
CA GLU A 240 -11.20 6.78 12.79
C GLU A 240 -11.12 5.33 12.32
N TYR A 241 -9.91 4.81 12.23
CA TYR A 241 -9.62 3.44 11.84
C TYR A 241 -8.68 2.82 12.86
N ARG A 242 -8.80 1.51 13.06
CA ARG A 242 -7.93 0.72 13.92
C ARG A 242 -7.15 -0.26 13.09
N TYR A 243 -5.88 -0.44 13.42
CA TYR A 243 -5.07 -1.50 12.87
C TYR A 243 -4.25 -2.14 13.99
N SER A 244 -3.96 -3.42 13.84
CA SER A 244 -3.12 -4.15 14.77
C SER A 244 -1.99 -4.84 14.04
N VAL A 245 -0.88 -5.03 14.73
CA VAL A 245 0.26 -5.85 14.30
C VAL A 245 0.52 -6.92 15.34
N ILE A 246 0.89 -8.11 14.89
CA ILE A 246 1.19 -9.27 15.75
C ILE A 246 2.71 -9.47 15.84
N GLU A 247 3.18 -9.83 17.03
CA GLU A 247 4.60 -10.05 17.33
C GLU A 247 5.04 -11.43 16.88
N ILE A 248 6.25 -11.52 16.35
CA ILE A 248 6.97 -12.79 16.24
C ILE A 248 7.87 -12.98 17.46
N ASP A 249 7.89 -14.20 17.99
CA ASP A 249 8.80 -14.56 19.07
C ASP A 249 10.25 -14.67 18.58
N ASP A 250 10.43 -15.03 17.31
CA ASP A 250 11.73 -15.26 16.66
C ASP A 250 11.62 -15.01 15.15
N SER A 251 12.69 -14.50 14.55
CA SER A 251 12.84 -14.25 13.12
C SER A 251 12.69 -15.49 12.24
N ASP A 252 12.93 -16.69 12.79
CA ASP A 252 12.71 -17.97 12.07
C ASP A 252 11.24 -18.43 12.06
N HIS A 253 10.41 -17.86 12.93
CA HIS A 253 9.03 -18.28 13.17
C HIS A 253 8.04 -17.16 12.82
N VAL A 254 7.99 -16.82 11.53
CA VAL A 254 7.06 -15.85 10.95
C VAL A 254 5.72 -16.49 10.54
N PHE A 255 4.67 -15.67 10.44
CA PHE A 255 3.29 -16.12 10.20
C PHE A 255 2.91 -16.15 8.72
N GLU A 256 1.96 -17.01 8.39
CA GLU A 256 1.27 -17.02 7.09
C GLU A 256 0.49 -15.70 6.86
N PRO A 257 0.29 -15.25 5.60
CA PRO A 257 -0.33 -13.96 5.30
C PRO A 257 -1.71 -13.76 5.94
N LEU A 258 -2.48 -14.85 6.08
CA LEU A 258 -3.80 -14.83 6.70
C LEU A 258 -3.80 -14.18 8.09
N PHE A 259 -2.79 -14.44 8.93
CA PHE A 259 -2.74 -13.91 10.29
C PHE A 259 -2.46 -12.41 10.30
N LEU A 260 -1.57 -11.92 9.43
CA LEU A 260 -1.27 -10.49 9.33
C LEU A 260 -2.44 -9.71 8.73
N ARG A 261 -3.14 -10.29 7.75
CA ARG A 261 -4.38 -9.71 7.19
C ARG A 261 -5.46 -9.59 8.26
N ALA A 262 -5.66 -10.65 9.06
CA ALA A 262 -6.64 -10.67 10.14
C ALA A 262 -6.27 -9.68 11.26
N ALA A 263 -5.00 -9.64 11.66
CA ALA A 263 -4.50 -8.68 12.64
C ALA A 263 -4.70 -7.23 12.18
N LEU A 264 -4.45 -6.91 10.91
CA LEU A 264 -4.70 -5.56 10.39
C LEU A 264 -6.17 -5.14 10.57
N GLY A 265 -7.11 -6.09 10.41
CA GLY A 265 -8.54 -5.91 10.66
C GLY A 265 -8.94 -5.92 12.14
N GLY A 266 -7.98 -5.96 13.06
CA GLY A 266 -8.20 -5.97 14.50
C GLY A 266 -8.71 -7.30 15.05
N ALA A 267 -8.55 -8.41 14.31
CA ALA A 267 -8.87 -9.74 14.83
C ALA A 267 -7.95 -10.09 16.02
N ASP A 268 -8.48 -10.89 16.94
CA ASP A 268 -7.65 -11.52 17.96
C ASP A 268 -7.23 -12.90 17.45
N CYS A 269 -5.93 -13.03 17.18
CA CYS A 269 -5.34 -14.26 16.67
C CYS A 269 -4.65 -15.08 17.77
N GLY A 270 -4.73 -14.65 19.04
CA GLY A 270 -4.06 -15.32 20.17
C GLY A 270 -2.55 -15.07 20.25
N PHE A 271 -2.02 -14.10 19.49
CA PHE A 271 -0.62 -13.68 19.53
C PHE A 271 -0.47 -12.35 20.27
N PRO A 272 0.71 -12.08 20.88
CA PRO A 272 1.03 -10.74 21.35
C PRO A 272 0.83 -9.74 20.21
N LYS A 273 0.18 -8.60 20.52
CA LYS A 273 -0.14 -7.60 19.52
C LYS A 273 -0.12 -6.20 20.08
N ARG A 274 0.15 -5.24 19.20
CA ARG A 274 -0.01 -3.80 19.44
C ARG A 274 -1.18 -3.30 18.62
N ASP A 275 -2.06 -2.52 19.26
CA ASP A 275 -3.26 -1.96 18.64
C ASP A 275 -3.04 -0.44 18.44
N PHE A 276 -3.46 0.08 17.29
CA PHE A 276 -3.29 1.48 16.95
C PHE A 276 -4.59 2.09 16.43
N VAL A 277 -4.81 3.36 16.77
CA VAL A 277 -5.87 4.20 16.22
C VAL A 277 -5.26 5.19 15.24
N MET A 278 -5.66 5.07 13.97
CA MET A 278 -5.36 5.98 12.88
C MET A 278 -6.51 6.98 12.70
N LEU A 279 -6.23 8.27 12.88
CA LEU A 279 -7.15 9.36 12.61
C LEU A 279 -6.87 9.93 11.23
N LEU A 280 -7.94 10.10 10.46
CA LEU A 280 -7.90 10.75 9.16
C LEU A 280 -8.59 12.11 9.20
N ALA A 281 -8.16 13.02 8.34
CA ALA A 281 -8.87 14.27 8.08
C ALA A 281 -8.90 14.60 6.60
N LYS A 282 -9.73 15.58 6.23
CA LYS A 282 -9.73 16.13 4.88
C LYS A 282 -8.66 17.21 4.79
N PRO A 283 -7.71 17.13 3.85
CA PRO A 283 -6.63 18.12 3.73
C PRO A 283 -7.08 19.45 3.09
N GLY A 284 -8.38 19.77 3.16
CA GLY A 284 -9.00 21.00 2.63
C GLY A 284 -10.54 20.91 2.59
N LYS A 285 -11.23 22.07 2.61
CA LYS A 285 -12.70 22.16 2.69
C LYS A 285 -13.45 21.44 1.56
N GLN A 286 -12.83 21.31 0.37
CA GLN A 286 -13.44 20.66 -0.79
C GLN A 286 -12.89 19.25 -1.08
N SER A 287 -11.88 18.79 -0.35
CA SER A 287 -11.31 17.45 -0.58
C SER A 287 -12.31 16.37 -0.14
N LYS A 288 -12.60 15.43 -1.03
CA LYS A 288 -13.38 14.22 -0.71
C LYS A 288 -12.52 13.13 -0.07
N ASP A 289 -11.21 13.30 -0.18
CA ASP A 289 -10.22 12.32 0.20
C ASP A 289 -9.63 12.62 1.57
N ARG A 290 -8.93 11.64 2.10
CA ARG A 290 -8.46 11.63 3.48
C ARG A 290 -6.95 11.49 3.52
N CYS A 291 -6.33 12.15 4.49
CA CYS A 291 -4.94 11.97 4.86
C CYS A 291 -4.87 11.58 6.33
N ILE A 292 -3.79 10.90 6.71
CA ILE A 292 -3.51 10.56 8.11
C ILE A 292 -3.08 11.84 8.83
N THR A 293 -3.69 12.12 9.99
CA THR A 293 -3.32 13.28 10.81
C THR A 293 -2.72 12.89 12.15
N LYS A 294 -3.07 11.71 12.66
CA LYS A 294 -2.58 11.25 13.95
C LYS A 294 -2.67 9.74 14.04
N VAL A 295 -1.71 9.16 14.73
CA VAL A 295 -1.70 7.75 15.09
C VAL A 295 -1.43 7.67 16.60
N ILE A 296 -2.20 6.84 17.29
CA ILE A 296 -2.12 6.64 18.73
C ILE A 296 -2.03 5.14 18.97
N GLU A 297 -1.06 4.70 19.74
CA GLU A 297 -1.04 3.33 20.23
C GLU A 297 -2.01 3.18 21.41
N GLU A 298 -2.83 2.13 21.38
CA GLU A 298 -3.71 1.78 22.48
C GLU A 298 -2.94 0.93 23.48
N THR A 299 -2.59 1.53 24.62
CA THR A 299 -2.14 0.76 25.78
C THR A 299 -3.34 0.01 26.37
N ARG A 300 -3.26 -1.33 26.37
CA ARG A 300 -4.18 -2.17 27.12
C ARG A 300 -3.78 -2.10 28.60
N GLU A 301 -4.67 -1.59 29.45
CA GLU A 301 -4.57 -1.72 30.91
C GLU A 301 -4.80 -3.17 31.36
#